data_AF-A0A0H4XHB2-F1
#
_entry.id   AF-A0A0H4XHB2-F1
#
_cell.length_a   1.000
_cell.length_b   1.000
_cell.length_c   1.000
_cell.angle_alpha   90.00
_cell.angle_beta   90.00
_cell.angle_gamma   90.00
#
_symmetry.space_group_name_H-M   'P 1'
#
loop_
_entity.id
_entity.type
_entity.pdbx_description
1 polymer ?
#
loop_
_entity_poly.entity_id
_entity_poly.type
_entity_poly.pdbx_seq_one_letter_code
_entity_poly.pdbx_strand_id
1 'polypeptide(L)'
;MIDASKMRSALSAINAVLVGARYMAYQGRAHSDIAWVLDVAEYLPVLMLESTDRTQHFRDQLVALSEKYPEFGDAVFRFDSPA
;
A
#
# COMPACT_ATOMS: atom_id res chain seq x y z
N MET A 1 8.17 -4.24 -11.84
CA MET A 1 7.63 -5.58 -11.68
C MET A 1 7.86 -5.96 -10.25
N ILE A 2 6.92 -6.64 -9.62
CA ILE A 2 7.15 -7.28 -8.33
C ILE A 2 7.38 -8.78 -8.55
N ASP A 3 8.05 -9.43 -7.61
CA ASP A 3 8.21 -10.88 -7.60
C ASP A 3 6.85 -11.56 -7.81
N ALA A 4 6.80 -12.51 -8.75
CA ALA A 4 5.56 -13.20 -9.10
C ALA A 4 4.93 -13.91 -7.90
N SER A 5 5.74 -14.42 -6.97
CA SER A 5 5.28 -15.04 -5.71
C SER A 5 4.59 -14.04 -4.78
N LYS A 6 4.83 -12.74 -4.95
CA LYS A 6 4.26 -11.65 -4.15
C LYS A 6 3.07 -10.96 -4.80
N MET A 7 2.65 -11.38 -6.01
CA MET A 7 1.55 -10.73 -6.74
C MET A 7 0.25 -10.68 -5.94
N ARG A 8 -0.13 -11.80 -5.31
CA ARG A 8 -1.35 -11.87 -4.48
C ARG A 8 -1.23 -11.00 -3.23
N SER A 9 -0.09 -11.07 -2.54
CA SER A 9 0.19 -10.27 -1.35
C SER A 9 0.18 -8.76 -1.65
N ALA A 10 0.70 -8.34 -2.80
CA ALA A 10 0.67 -6.96 -3.27
C ALA A 10 -0.75 -6.44 -3.50
N LEU A 11 -1.59 -7.21 -4.20
CA LEU A 11 -3.00 -6.84 -4.39
C LEU A 11 -3.76 -6.78 -3.06
N SER A 12 -3.47 -7.72 -2.15
CA SER A 12 -4.04 -7.73 -0.80
C SER A 12 -3.64 -6.49 0.01
N ALA A 13 -2.38 -6.06 -0.09
CA ALA A 13 -1.88 -4.86 0.55
C ALA A 13 -2.51 -3.59 -0.04
N ILE A 14 -2.59 -3.46 -1.37
CA ILE A 14 -3.29 -2.32 -2.03
C ILE A 14 -4.74 -2.24 -1.57
N ASN A 15 -5.44 -3.37 -1.49
CA ASN A 15 -6.80 -3.40 -0.98
C ASN A 15 -6.89 -2.88 0.47
N ALA A 16 -5.95 -3.27 1.33
CA ALA A 16 -5.90 -2.77 2.72
C ALA A 16 -5.68 -1.25 2.77
N VAL A 17 -4.80 -0.71 1.92
CA VAL A 17 -4.60 0.75 1.81
C VAL A 17 -5.90 1.46 1.40
N LEU A 18 -6.59 0.97 0.37
CA LEU A 18 -7.86 1.56 -0.08
C LEU A 18 -8.98 1.49 0.98
N VAL A 19 -9.07 0.36 1.70
CA VAL A 19 -10.02 0.22 2.81
C VAL A 19 -9.67 1.18 3.95
N GLY A 20 -8.40 1.33 4.27
CA GLY A 20 -7.90 2.30 5.26
C GLY A 20 -8.23 3.74 4.88
N ALA A 21 -7.98 4.14 3.64
CA ALA A 21 -8.34 5.47 3.12
C ALA A 21 -9.86 5.74 3.22
N ARG A 22 -10.69 4.76 2.86
CA ARG A 22 -12.15 4.87 3.03
C ARG A 22 -12.56 5.03 4.50
N TYR A 23 -11.89 4.33 5.41
CA TYR A 23 -12.16 4.45 6.84
C TYR A 23 -11.71 5.81 7.40
N MET A 24 -10.59 6.36 6.92
CA MET A 24 -10.16 7.73 7.25
C MET A 24 -11.21 8.76 6.82
N ALA A 25 -11.80 8.59 5.62
CA ALA A 25 -12.88 9.45 5.15
C ALA A 25 -14.13 9.36 6.04
N TYR A 26 -14.51 8.14 6.44
CA TYR A 26 -15.62 7.94 7.38
C TYR A 26 -15.39 8.62 8.74
N GLN A 27 -14.15 8.64 9.23
CA GLN A 27 -13.77 9.32 10.47
C GLN A 27 -13.66 10.85 10.36
N GLY A 28 -13.84 11.43 9.17
CA GLY A 28 -13.68 12.87 8.96
C GLY A 28 -12.23 13.36 9.09
N ARG A 29 -11.24 12.49 8.78
CA ARG A 29 -9.82 12.90 8.67
C ARG A 29 -9.67 14.00 7.59
N ALA A 30 -8.59 14.78 7.69
CA ALA A 30 -8.33 15.85 6.73
C ALA A 30 -8.20 15.30 5.30
N HIS A 31 -8.78 16.01 4.33
CA HIS A 31 -8.72 15.59 2.92
C HIS A 31 -7.27 15.48 2.41
N SER A 32 -6.35 16.30 2.92
CA SER A 32 -4.92 16.23 2.62
C SER A 32 -4.29 14.89 3.02
N ASP A 33 -4.73 14.34 4.14
CA ASP A 33 -4.20 13.07 4.65
C ASP A 33 -4.71 11.91 3.81
N ILE A 34 -6.00 11.93 3.46
CA ILE A 34 -6.63 10.95 2.59
C ILE A 34 -6.00 10.98 1.19
N ALA A 35 -5.80 12.17 0.62
CA ALA A 35 -5.17 12.35 -0.69
C ALA A 35 -3.77 11.71 -0.71
N TRP A 36 -2.96 11.97 0.32
CA TRP A 36 -1.62 11.38 0.42
C TRP A 36 -1.65 9.84 0.46
N VAL A 37 -2.60 9.24 1.17
CA VAL A 37 -2.76 7.77 1.19
C VAL A 37 -3.18 7.24 -0.18
N LEU A 38 -4.06 7.94 -0.87
CA LEU A 38 -4.50 7.57 -2.21
C LEU A 38 -3.37 7.71 -3.24
N ASP A 39 -2.53 8.74 -3.15
CA ASP A 39 -1.34 8.88 -4.00
C ASP A 39 -0.42 7.64 -3.90
N VAL A 40 -0.21 7.13 -2.67
CA VAL A 40 0.54 5.88 -2.45
C VAL A 40 -0.20 4.71 -3.11
N ALA A 41 -1.52 4.57 -2.90
CA ALA A 41 -2.32 3.49 -3.47
C ALA A 41 -2.32 3.49 -5.01
N GLU A 42 -2.27 4.66 -5.64
CA GLU A 42 -2.19 4.84 -7.10
C GLU A 42 -0.79 4.52 -7.63
N TYR A 43 0.26 4.82 -6.86
CA TYR A 43 1.64 4.54 -7.25
C TYR A 43 2.02 3.06 -7.17
N LEU A 44 1.50 2.32 -6.18
CA LEU A 44 1.83 0.90 -5.98
C LEU A 44 1.60 0.01 -7.24
N PRO A 45 0.47 0.12 -7.97
CA PRO A 45 0.27 -0.57 -9.25
C PRO A 45 1.33 -0.26 -10.30
N VAL A 46 1.84 0.97 -10.37
CA VAL A 46 2.89 1.35 -11.33
C VAL A 46 4.14 0.50 -11.10
N LEU A 47 4.53 0.30 -9.84
CA LEU A 47 5.67 -0.54 -9.47
C LEU A 47 5.50 -2.00 -9.89
N MET A 48 4.26 -2.51 -9.88
CA MET A 48 3.96 -3.86 -10.35
C MET A 48 4.15 -4.00 -11.87
N LEU A 49 3.98 -2.92 -12.63
CA LEU A 49 4.05 -2.90 -14.10
C LEU A 49 5.44 -2.61 -14.67
N GLU A 50 6.38 -2.05 -13.88
CA GLU A 50 7.72 -1.74 -14.38
C GLU A 50 8.47 -2.98 -14.91
N SER A 51 9.49 -2.83 -15.75
CA SER A 51 10.26 -3.97 -16.26
C SER A 51 11.29 -4.52 -15.27
N THR A 52 11.74 -3.71 -14.31
CA THR A 52 12.72 -4.08 -13.28
C THR A 52 12.04 -4.56 -12.02
N ASP A 53 12.72 -5.38 -11.21
CA ASP A 53 12.23 -5.76 -9.89
C ASP A 53 12.12 -4.53 -8.96
N ARG A 54 10.92 -4.31 -8.44
CA ARG A 54 10.51 -3.24 -7.53
C ARG A 54 9.88 -3.79 -6.26
N THR A 55 10.04 -5.08 -5.97
CA THR A 55 9.44 -5.74 -4.79
C THR A 55 9.79 -5.02 -3.49
N GLN A 56 11.07 -4.70 -3.30
CA GLN A 56 11.52 -3.96 -2.12
C GLN A 56 10.95 -2.54 -2.09
N HIS A 57 11.00 -1.82 -3.22
CA HIS A 57 10.48 -0.45 -3.30
C HIS A 57 8.97 -0.39 -3.03
N PHE A 58 8.20 -1.38 -3.50
CA PHE A 58 6.79 -1.54 -3.16
C PHE A 58 6.58 -1.68 -1.66
N ARG A 59 7.38 -2.54 -1.00
CA ARG A 59 7.35 -2.71 0.45
C ARG A 59 7.69 -1.42 1.18
N ASP A 60 8.71 -0.70 0.72
CA ASP A 60 9.19 0.53 1.35
C ASP A 60 8.11 1.63 1.31
N GLN A 61 7.31 1.71 0.24
CA GLN A 61 6.15 2.61 0.18
C GLN A 61 5.11 2.27 1.26
N LEU A 62 4.83 0.98 1.49
CA LEU A 62 3.91 0.55 2.54
C LEU A 62 4.46 0.83 3.94
N VAL A 63 5.78 0.64 4.15
CA VAL A 63 6.43 0.96 5.42
C VAL A 63 6.36 2.45 5.70
N ALA A 64 6.73 3.30 4.74
CA ALA A 64 6.66 4.75 4.88
C ALA A 64 5.21 5.24 5.16
N LEU A 65 4.22 4.62 4.50
CA LEU A 65 2.81 4.84 4.79
C LEU A 65 2.46 4.47 6.25
N SER A 66 2.93 3.33 6.75
CA SER A 66 2.69 2.89 8.13
C SER A 66 3.43 3.72 9.20
N GLU A 67 4.59 4.28 8.87
CA GLU A 67 5.33 5.18 9.77
C GLU A 67 4.57 6.50 9.97
N LYS A 68 3.96 7.01 8.90
CA LYS A 68 3.14 8.23 8.96
C LYS A 68 1.76 7.97 9.59
N TYR A 69 1.16 6.83 9.25
CA TYR A 69 -0.18 6.44 9.69
C TYR A 69 -0.16 4.99 10.19
N PRO A 70 -0.01 4.78 11.51
CA PRO A 70 0.18 3.45 12.10
C PRO A 70 -0.93 2.43 11.76
N GLU A 71 -2.16 2.88 11.47
CA GLU A 71 -3.26 2.01 11.05
C GLU A 71 -2.99 1.22 9.75
N PHE A 72 -2.00 1.62 8.94
CA PHE A 72 -1.61 0.92 7.71
C PHE A 72 -0.57 -0.19 7.93
N GLY A 73 -0.21 -0.50 9.18
CA GLY A 73 0.63 -1.67 9.49
C GLY A 73 0.06 -3.00 8.94
N ASP A 74 -1.27 -3.12 8.83
CA ASP A 74 -1.92 -4.29 8.21
C ASP A 74 -1.58 -4.43 6.72
N ALA A 75 -1.37 -3.32 6.00
CA ALA A 75 -0.96 -3.39 4.59
C ALA A 75 0.46 -3.97 4.44
N VAL A 76 1.38 -3.60 5.33
CA VAL A 76 2.74 -4.18 5.40
C VAL A 76 2.66 -5.66 5.74
N PHE A 77 1.89 -6.02 6.76
CA PHE A 77 1.71 -7.41 7.18
C PHE A 77 1.18 -8.30 6.03
N ARG A 78 0.16 -7.83 5.30
CA ARG A 78 -0.41 -8.54 4.14
C ARG A 78 0.59 -8.72 3.01
N PHE A 79 1.47 -7.75 2.79
CA PHE A 79 2.52 -7.87 1.77
C PHE A 79 3.61 -8.88 2.19
N ASP A 80 4.03 -8.83 3.44
CA ASP A 80 5.09 -9.69 3.98
C ASP A 80 4.62 -11.14 4.14
N SER A 81 3.33 -11.35 4.40
CA SER A 81 2.73 -12.68 4.51
C SER A 81 2.97 -13.54 3.25
N PRO A 82 3.19 -14.86 3.41
CA PRO A 82 3.22 -15.78 2.28
C PRO A 82 1.88 -15.77 1.55
N ALA A 83 1.94 -15.86 0.21
CA ALA A 83 0.77 -15.89 -0.67
C ALA A 83 0.05 -17.24 -0.67
#